data_AF-S2QTZ8-F1
#
_entry.id   AF-S2QTZ8-F1
#
_cell.length_a   1.000
_cell.length_b   1.000
_cell.length_c   1.000
_cell.angle_alpha   90.00
_cell.angle_beta   90.00
_cell.angle_gamma   90.00
#
_symmetry.space_group_name_H-M   'P 1'
#
loop_
_entity.id
_entity.type
_entity.pdbx_description
1 polymer ?
#
loop_
_entity_poly.entity_id
_entity_poly.type
_entity_poly.pdbx_seq_one_letter_code
_entity_poly.pdbx_strand_id
1 'polypeptide(L)' 'MKRKFKWSNLYLIFVFICLYVPIFYLVIYSFSTGDRMSNYSGFTWKHYAELFADTRMIQIVLDTLLVALLSSLIAT' A
#
# COMPACT_ATOMS: atom_id res chain seq x y z
N MET A 1 27.63 -11.68 -25.50
CA MET A 1 26.37 -10.92 -25.30
C MET A 1 26.65 -9.63 -24.54
N LYS A 2 26.88 -8.50 -25.22
CA LYS A 2 27.06 -7.21 -24.55
C LYS A 2 25.68 -6.65 -24.19
N ARG A 3 25.29 -6.74 -22.91
CA ARG A 3 24.10 -6.05 -22.38
C ARG A 3 24.35 -4.54 -22.50
N LYS A 4 23.96 -3.94 -23.62
CA LYS A 4 23.94 -2.49 -23.76
C LYS A 4 22.98 -1.99 -22.69
N PHE A 5 23.50 -1.24 -21.72
CA PHE A 5 22.69 -0.55 -20.73
C PHE A 5 21.75 0.38 -21.50
N LYS A 6 20.50 -0.07 -21.69
CA LYS A 6 19.50 0.70 -22.41
C LYS A 6 19.11 1.82 -21.47
N TRP A 7 19.31 3.06 -21.90
CA TRP A 7 18.81 4.25 -21.19
C TRP A 7 17.32 4.14 -20.84
N SER A 8 16.56 3.37 -21.63
CA SER A 8 15.19 2.95 -21.33
C SER A 8 15.03 2.23 -19.98
N ASN A 9 15.97 1.35 -19.57
CA ASN A 9 15.92 0.69 -18.27
C ASN A 9 16.14 1.69 -17.14
N LEU A 10 17.04 2.66 -17.31
CA LEU A 10 17.27 3.72 -16.31
C LEU A 10 16.02 4.58 -16.13
N TYR A 11 15.36 4.94 -17.24
CA TYR A 11 14.08 5.66 -17.21
C TYR A 11 13.00 4.85 -16.47
N LEU A 12 12.85 3.56 -16.78
CA LEU A 12 11.87 2.70 -16.09
C LEU A 12 12.16 2.61 -14.59
N ILE A 13 13.43 2.43 -14.19
CA ILE A 13 13.82 2.40 -12.77
C ILE A 13 13.45 3.72 -12.09
N PHE A 14 13.73 4.85 -12.72
CA PHE A 14 13.37 6.17 -12.16
C PHE A 14 11.85 6.32 -12.00
N VAL A 15 11.06 5.95 -13.00
CA VAL A 15 9.59 5.96 -12.93
C VAL A 15 9.10 5.09 -11.77
N PHE A 16 9.64 3.88 -11.62
CA PHE A 16 9.29 3.01 -10.50
C PHE A 16 9.66 3.64 -9.15
N ILE A 17 10.84 4.24 -9.02
CA ILE A 17 11.22 4.95 -7.79
C ILE A 17 10.23 6.08 -7.49
N CYS A 18 9.89 6.92 -8.47
CA CYS A 18 8.93 8.00 -8.28
C CYS A 18 7.54 7.51 -7.84
N LEU A 19 7.08 6.37 -8.35
CA LEU A 19 5.79 5.79 -7.98
C LEU A 19 5.82 5.12 -6.60
N TYR A 20 6.89 4.38 -6.28
CA TYR A 20 6.96 3.55 -5.07
C TYR A 20 7.46 4.33 -3.83
N VAL A 21 8.28 5.37 -3.99
CA VAL A 21 8.75 6.20 -2.86
C VAL A 21 7.61 6.78 -2.01
N PRO A 22 6.57 7.44 -2.57
CA PRO A 22 5.48 7.98 -1.75
C PRO A 22 4.67 6.88 -1.07
N ILE A 23 4.48 5.73 -1.74
CA ILE A 23 3.80 4.58 -1.16
C ILE A 23 4.62 4.05 0.03
N PHE A 24 5.93 3.94 -0.12
CA PHE A 24 6.82 3.47 0.94
C PHE A 24 6.86 4.42 2.15
N TYR A 25 6.83 5.74 1.90
CA TYR A 25 6.68 6.74 2.95
C TYR A 25 5.40 6.49 3.77
N LEU A 26 4.26 6.28 3.09
CA LEU A 26 3.00 5.98 3.75
C LEU A 26 3.07 4.67 4.55
N VAL A 27 3.70 3.63 4.01
CA VAL A 27 3.88 2.35 4.72
C VAL A 27 4.69 2.55 6.01
N ILE A 28 5.82 3.25 5.96
CA ILE A 28 6.63 3.49 7.17
C ILE A 28 5.83 4.25 8.22
N TYR A 29 5.10 5.29 7.81
CA TYR A 29 4.30 6.08 8.73
C TYR A 29 3.04 5.39 9.22
N SER A 30 2.52 4.39 8.50
CA SER A 30 1.43 3.53 8.95
C SER A 30 1.78 2.79 10.25
N PHE A 31 3.08 2.58 10.50
CA PHE A 31 3.58 2.01 11.75
C PHE A 31 3.99 3.08 12.78
N SER A 32 3.72 4.36 12.55
CA SER A 32 4.04 5.43 13.50
C SER A 32 3.01 5.51 14.62
N THR A 33 3.45 5.65 15.88
CA THR A 33 2.55 5.87 17.03
C THR A 33 1.89 7.25 17.05
N GLY A 34 2.35 8.19 16.22
CA GLY A 34 1.80 9.53 16.18
C GLY A 34 0.41 9.58 15.55
N ASP A 35 -0.51 10.31 16.16
CA ASP A 35 -1.84 10.62 15.58
C ASP A 35 -1.76 11.53 14.34
N ARG A 36 -0.56 12.10 14.08
CA ARG A 36 -0.28 13.01 12.97
C ARG A 36 0.97 12.56 12.22
N MET A 37 0.91 12.66 10.89
CA MET A 37 2.00 12.39 9.94
C MET A 37 3.23 13.33 10.10
N SER A 38 3.27 14.18 11.13
CA SER A 38 4.32 15.17 11.35
C SER A 38 5.36 14.75 12.40
N ASN A 39 5.07 13.77 13.25
CA ASN A 39 6.01 13.31 14.28
C ASN A 39 6.05 11.78 14.34
N TYR A 40 7.13 11.19 13.81
CA TYR A 40 7.40 9.75 13.99
C TYR A 40 7.90 9.52 15.42
N SER A 41 6.97 9.15 16.32
CA SER A 41 7.26 8.99 17.75
C SER A 41 7.77 7.59 18.12
N GLY A 42 7.55 6.59 17.25
CA GLY A 42 7.99 5.21 17.45
C GLY A 42 7.25 4.23 16.55
N PHE A 43 7.73 2.99 16.48
CA PHE A 43 7.09 1.89 15.74
C PHE A 43 5.96 1.26 16.58
N THR A 44 4.75 1.19 16.04
CA THR A 44 3.58 0.57 16.67
C THR A 44 2.69 -0.16 15.67
N TRP A 45 1.93 -1.11 16.20
CA TRP A 45 0.85 -1.81 15.50
C TRP A 45 -0.55 -1.32 15.93
N LYS A 46 -0.62 -0.28 16.77
CA LYS A 46 -1.86 0.25 17.35
C LYS A 46 -2.92 0.55 16.29
N HIS A 47 -2.57 1.28 15.23
CA HIS A 47 -3.49 1.63 14.15
C HIS A 47 -4.06 0.40 13.44
N TYR A 48 -3.24 -0.62 13.20
CA TYR A 48 -3.71 -1.89 12.63
C TYR A 48 -4.64 -2.64 13.59
N ALA A 49 -4.29 -2.72 14.87
CA ALA A 49 -5.13 -3.37 15.88
C ALA A 49 -6.49 -2.69 16.02
N GLU A 50 -6.53 -1.36 16.00
CA GLU A 50 -7.78 -0.58 16.04
C GLU A 50 -8.63 -0.80 14.78
N LEU A 51 -8.01 -0.86 13.60
CA LEU A 51 -8.69 -1.17 12.34
C LEU A 51 -9.33 -2.57 12.34
N PHE A 52 -8.63 -3.58 12.86
CA PHE A 52 -9.18 -4.94 12.96
C PHE A 52 -10.17 -5.11 14.12
N ALA A 53 -10.13 -4.24 15.13
CA ALA A 53 -11.14 -4.23 16.20
C ALA A 53 -12.47 -3.64 15.73
N ASP A 54 -12.46 -2.78 14.69
CA ASP A 54 -13.67 -2.21 14.10
C ASP A 54 -14.35 -3.24 13.16
N THR A 55 -15.38 -3.89 13.67
CA THR A 55 -16.18 -4.88 12.93
C THR A 55 -16.84 -4.32 11.68
N ARG A 56 -17.19 -3.03 11.67
CA ARG A 56 -17.78 -2.36 10.50
C ARG A 56 -16.74 -2.18 9.40
N MET A 57 -15.50 -1.84 9.75
CA MET A 57 -14.41 -1.78 8.76
C MET A 57 -14.16 -3.14 8.10
N ILE A 58 -14.13 -4.22 8.90
CA ILE A 58 -13.97 -5.58 8.36
C ILE A 58 -15.13 -5.95 7.43
N GLN A 59 -16.38 -5.64 7.81
CA GLN A 59 -17.54 -5.90 6.97
C GLN A 59 -17.43 -5.21 5.60
N ILE A 60 -17.05 -3.93 5.56
CA ILE A 60 -16.88 -3.19 4.29
C ILE A 60 -15.81 -3.85 3.41
N VAL A 61 -14.70 -4.30 3.99
CA VAL A 61 -13.64 -5.01 3.24
C VAL A 61 -14.16 -6.34 2.68
N LEU A 62 -14.93 -7.10 3.46
CA LEU A 62 -15.52 -8.36 2.99
C LEU A 62 -16.54 -8.14 1.88
N ASP A 63 -17.40 -7.13 2.02
CA ASP A 63 -18.42 -6.79 1.01
C ASP A 63 -17.77 -6.36 -0.30
N THR A 64 -16.78 -5.47 -0.25
CA THR A 64 -16.03 -5.03 -1.45
C THR A 64 -15.28 -6.19 -2.11
N LEU A 65 -14.68 -7.08 -1.33
CA LEU A 65 -14.02 -8.28 -1.85
C LEU A 65 -15.03 -9.23 -2.52
N LEU A 66 -16.18 -9.46 -1.89
CA LEU A 66 -17.25 -10.28 -2.44
C LEU A 66 -17.73 -9.71 -3.78
N VAL A 67 -18.00 -8.39 -3.83
CA VAL A 67 -18.42 -7.71 -5.07
C VAL A 67 -17.34 -7.82 -6.14
N ALA A 68 -16.07 -7.60 -5.81
CA ALA A 68 -14.96 -7.73 -6.76
C ALA A 68 -14.83 -9.16 -7.32
N LEU A 69 -14.96 -10.18 -6.46
CA LEU A 69 -14.89 -11.58 -6.86
C LEU A 69 -16.08 -11.99 -7.73
N LEU A 70 -17.31 -11.66 -7.33
CA LEU A 70 -18.50 -11.92 -8.14
C LEU A 70 -18.42 -11.19 -9.48
N SER A 71 -17.98 -9.93 -9.49
CA SER A 71 -17.81 -9.15 -10.71
C SER A 71 -16.78 -9.77 -11.65
N SER A 72 -15.61 -10.16 -11.13
CA SER A 72 -14.56 -10.79 -11.94
C SER A 72 -14.97 -12.17 -12.45
N LEU A 73 -15.71 -12.95 -11.64
CA LEU A 73 -16.15 -14.29 -12.00
C LEU A 73 -17.24 -14.25 -13.08
N ILE A 74 -18.20 -13.33 -12.99
CA ILE A 74 -19.25 -13.15 -14.00
C ILE A 74 -18.69 -12.53 -15.29
N ALA A 75 -17.66 -11.68 -15.19
CA ALA A 75 -17.01 -11.08 -16.35
C ALA A 75 -16.12 -12.05 -17.15
N THR A 76 -15.80 -13.23 -16.58
CA THR A 76 -15.03 -14.28 -17.24
C THR A 76 -15.96 -15.24 -17.97
#